data_AF-A0A9X1UA80-F1
#
_entry.id   AF-A0A9X1UA80-F1
#
_cell.length_a   1.000
_cell.length_b   1.000
_cell.length_c   1.000
_cell.angle_alpha   90.00
_cell.angle_beta   90.00
_cell.angle_gamma   90.00
#
_symmetry.space_group_name_H-M   'P 1'
#
loop_
_entity.id
_entity.type
_entity.pdbx_description
1 polymer ?
#
loop_
_entity_poly.entity_id
_entity_poly.type
_entity_poly.pdbx_seq_one_letter_code
_entity_poly.pdbx_strand_id
1 'polypeptide(L)'
;MIWLRHLAQRWGARHLPLVCPQCQQPASSDVYKRGRFKLGDENLVCEQCGGTSVVTFWRFEGLASHDDRTPAKDRRGWQTHRADVA
;
A
#
# COMPACT_ATOMS: atom_id res chain seq x y z
N MET A 1 9.54 -19.41 21.48
CA MET A 1 8.40 -18.48 21.27
C MET A 1 8.74 -17.23 20.45
N ILE A 2 9.98 -16.71 20.51
CA ILE A 2 10.39 -15.49 19.77
C ILE A 2 10.47 -15.71 18.25
N TRP A 3 10.95 -16.88 17.82
CA TRP A 3 11.10 -17.21 16.40
C TRP A 3 9.78 -17.23 15.62
N LEU A 4 8.71 -17.75 16.24
CA LEU A 4 7.36 -17.75 15.67
C LEU A 4 6.80 -16.33 15.51
N ARG A 5 7.09 -15.43 16.47
CA ARG A 5 6.69 -14.01 16.38
C ARG A 5 7.39 -13.32 15.21
N HIS A 6 8.69 -13.56 15.03
CA HIS A 6 9.45 -12.99 13.91
C HIS A 6 8.96 -13.54 12.57
N LEU A 7 8.63 -14.83 12.50
CA LEU A 7 8.00 -15.43 11.31
C LEU A 7 6.64 -14.79 11.01
N ALA A 8 5.80 -14.60 12.02
CA ALA A 8 4.50 -13.97 11.87
C ALA A 8 4.62 -12.52 11.40
N GLN A 9 5.55 -11.73 11.97
CA GLN A 9 5.82 -10.36 11.55
C GLN A 9 6.33 -10.31 10.09
N ARG A 10 7.26 -11.20 9.73
CA ARG A 10 7.77 -11.31 8.36
C ARG A 10 6.68 -11.73 7.37
N TRP A 11 5.78 -12.62 7.79
CA TRP A 11 4.64 -13.02 6.98
C TRP A 11 3.65 -11.86 6.80
N GLY A 12 3.31 -11.16 7.88
CA GLY A 12 2.43 -9.99 7.86
C GLY A 12 2.93 -8.90 6.92
N ALA A 13 4.24 -8.61 6.94
CA ALA A 13 4.85 -7.61 6.07
C ALA A 13 4.70 -7.91 4.57
N ARG A 14 4.53 -9.19 4.18
CA ARG A 14 4.29 -9.60 2.78
C ARG A 14 2.86 -9.35 2.30
N HIS A 15 1.91 -9.19 3.21
CA HIS A 15 0.52 -8.91 2.85
C HIS A 15 0.19 -7.42 2.89
N LEU A 16 1.17 -6.58 3.25
CA LEU A 16 0.99 -5.14 3.22
C LEU A 16 0.68 -4.65 1.80
N PRO A 17 -0.30 -3.75 1.64
CA PRO A 17 -0.54 -3.08 0.36
C PRO A 17 0.73 -2.34 -0.07
N LEU A 18 0.97 -2.31 -1.38
CA LEU A 18 2.06 -1.56 -1.98
C LEU A 18 1.44 -0.42 -2.79
N VAL A 19 1.75 0.82 -2.42
CA VAL A 19 1.30 2.03 -3.12
C VAL A 19 2.53 2.85 -3.46
N CYS A 20 2.58 3.40 -4.67
CA CYS A 20 3.72 4.21 -5.09
C CYS A 20 3.75 5.53 -4.30
N PRO A 21 4.87 5.89 -3.65
CA PRO A 21 4.95 7.15 -2.89
C PRO A 21 4.96 8.41 -3.76
N GLN A 22 5.20 8.29 -5.07
CA GLN A 22 5.26 9.42 -5.97
C GLN A 22 3.90 9.74 -6.60
N CYS A 23 3.21 8.72 -7.13
CA CYS A 23 1.92 8.90 -7.80
C CYS A 23 0.72 8.43 -6.97
N GLN A 24 0.95 7.86 -5.78
CA GLN A 24 -0.07 7.30 -4.88
C GLN A 24 -0.96 6.22 -5.52
N GLN A 25 -0.48 5.61 -6.60
CA GLN A 25 -1.20 4.55 -7.29
C GLN A 25 -0.86 3.19 -6.69
N PRO A 26 -1.86 2.30 -6.52
CA PRO A 26 -1.62 0.96 -6.05
C PRO A 26 -0.74 0.19 -7.04
N ALA A 27 0.10 -0.69 -6.51
CA ALA A 27 0.93 -1.56 -7.32
C ALA A 27 0.06 -2.43 -8.24
N SER A 28 0.50 -2.56 -9.50
CA SER A 28 -0.05 -3.56 -10.43
C SER A 28 0.24 -4.98 -9.93
N SER A 29 -0.42 -5.97 -10.50
CA SER A 29 -0.19 -7.39 -10.17
C SER A 29 1.28 -7.79 -10.31
N ASP A 30 1.99 -7.28 -11.31
CA ASP A 30 3.39 -7.61 -11.57
C ASP A 30 4.35 -6.87 -10.65
N VAL A 31 4.14 -5.57 -10.41
CA VAL A 31 4.89 -4.80 -9.41
C VAL A 31 4.70 -5.37 -8.02
N TYR A 32 3.48 -5.79 -7.70
CA TYR A 32 3.16 -6.39 -6.41
C TYR A 32 3.88 -7.72 -6.21
N LYS A 33 3.86 -8.62 -7.20
CA LYS A 33 4.64 -9.88 -7.16
C LYS A 33 6.12 -9.62 -6.94
N ARG A 34 6.69 -8.60 -7.60
CA ARG A 34 8.09 -8.19 -7.46
C ARG A 34 8.38 -7.63 -6.07
N GLY A 35 7.52 -6.75 -5.54
CA GLY A 35 7.75 -6.05 -4.27
C GLY A 35 7.41 -6.87 -3.02
N ARG A 36 6.49 -7.83 -3.13
CA ARG A 36 6.02 -8.63 -1.98
C ARG A 36 7.12 -9.48 -1.33
N PHE A 37 8.08 -9.97 -2.12
CA PHE A 37 9.18 -10.79 -1.60
C PHE A 37 10.46 -10.02 -1.32
N LYS A 38 10.53 -8.75 -1.73
CA LYS A 38 11.68 -7.88 -1.50
C LYS A 38 11.83 -7.47 -0.03
N LEU A 39 13.07 -7.29 0.37
CA LEU A 39 13.45 -6.66 1.62
C LEU A 39 13.07 -5.16 1.58
N GLY A 40 12.89 -4.58 2.75
CA GLY A 40 12.34 -3.22 2.88
C GLY A 40 13.23 -2.11 2.31
N ASP A 41 14.52 -2.36 2.20
CA ASP A 41 15.57 -1.49 1.66
C ASP A 41 15.78 -1.66 0.16
N GLU A 42 15.19 -2.68 -0.46
CA GLU A 42 15.30 -2.87 -1.91
C GLU A 42 14.39 -1.90 -2.67
N ASN A 43 14.85 -1.46 -3.83
CA ASN A 43 14.10 -0.57 -4.72
C ASN A 43 13.03 -1.30 -5.53
N LEU A 44 11.89 -0.62 -5.74
CA LEU A 44 10.80 -1.02 -6.62
C LEU A 44 10.50 0.13 -7.59
N VAL A 45 10.31 -0.20 -8.86
CA VAL A 45 9.99 0.74 -9.94
C VAL A 45 8.48 0.75 -10.16
N CYS A 46 7.89 1.94 -10.23
CA CYS A 46 6.49 2.12 -10.57
C CYS A 46 6.29 2.01 -12.08
N GLU A 47 5.41 1.12 -12.51
CA GLU A 47 5.04 0.96 -13.93
C GLU A 47 4.23 2.14 -14.49
N GLN A 48 3.59 2.94 -13.61
CA GLN A 48 2.76 4.06 -14.05
C GLN A 48 3.53 5.37 -14.23
N CYS A 49 4.36 5.74 -13.25
CA CYS A 49 5.12 7.00 -13.29
C CYS A 49 6.62 6.81 -13.55
N GLY A 50 7.12 5.57 -13.61
CA GLY A 50 8.56 5.27 -13.73
C GLY A 50 9.37 5.55 -12.46
N GLY A 51 8.76 6.13 -11.42
CA GLY A 51 9.43 6.47 -10.17
C GLY A 51 9.98 5.24 -9.45
N THR A 52 11.14 5.39 -8.82
CA THR A 52 11.81 4.32 -8.06
C THR A 52 11.86 4.69 -6.59
N SER A 53 11.48 3.77 -5.70
CA SER A 53 11.56 3.97 -4.25
C SER A 53 11.76 2.64 -3.52
N VAL A 54 12.32 2.67 -2.31
CA VAL A 54 12.47 1.47 -1.48
C VAL A 54 11.12 0.90 -1.03
N VAL A 55 11.02 -0.42 -0.96
CA VAL A 55 9.77 -1.17 -0.70
C VAL A 55 9.13 -0.80 0.64
N THR A 56 9.92 -0.37 1.63
CA THR A 56 9.40 0.17 2.90
C THR A 56 8.48 1.36 2.70
N PHE A 57 8.86 2.34 1.87
CA PHE A 57 7.98 3.49 1.57
C PHE A 57 6.72 3.06 0.83
N TRP A 58 6.83 2.08 -0.08
CA TRP A 58 5.65 1.56 -0.77
C TRP A 58 4.64 0.93 0.20
N ARG A 59 5.12 0.21 1.21
CA ARG A 59 4.29 -0.40 2.26
C ARG A 59 3.70 0.65 3.20
N PHE A 60 4.48 1.68 3.53
CA PHE A 60 4.04 2.79 4.37
C PHE A 60 2.86 3.53 3.73
N GLU A 61 3.01 3.92 2.47
CA GLU A 61 1.94 4.57 1.70
C GLU A 61 0.73 3.67 1.52
N GLY A 62 0.96 2.37 1.32
CA GLY A 62 -0.12 1.39 1.25
C GLY A 62 -0.92 1.33 2.55
N LEU A 63 -0.24 1.35 3.70
CA LEU A 63 -0.88 1.37 5.01
C LEU A 63 -1.67 2.66 5.24
N ALA A 64 -1.09 3.81 4.89
CA ALA A 64 -1.76 5.10 4.99
C ALA A 64 -3.02 5.16 4.11
N SER A 65 -2.92 4.69 2.87
CA SER A 65 -4.04 4.69 1.90
C SER A 65 -5.14 3.66 2.21
N HIS A 66 -4.82 2.59 2.95
CA HIS A 66 -5.80 1.56 3.32
C HIS A 66 -6.64 1.98 4.53
N ASP A 67 -6.19 2.94 5.35
CA ASP A 67 -6.97 3.50 6.46
C ASP A 67 -8.14 4.37 5.93
N ASP A 68 -7.90 5.12 4.85
CA ASP A 68 -8.93 5.90 4.13
C ASP A 68 -10.00 5.04 3.43
N ARG A 69 -9.73 3.74 3.27
CA ARG A 69 -10.65 2.74 2.72
C ARG A 69 -11.32 1.89 3.80
N THR A 70 -11.38 2.35 5.03
CA THR A 70 -12.54 2.00 5.85
C THR A 70 -13.74 2.65 5.15
N PRO A 71 -14.66 1.93 4.48
CA PRO A 71 -15.96 2.54 4.27
C PRO A 71 -16.45 2.82 5.69
N ALA A 72 -16.49 4.09 6.06
CA ALA A 72 -17.55 4.53 6.93
C ALA A 72 -18.84 4.18 6.19
N LYS A 73 -19.29 2.92 6.32
CA LYS A 73 -20.69 2.59 6.18
C LYS A 73 -21.35 3.36 7.31
N ASP A 74 -21.63 4.66 7.09
CA ASP A 74 -22.76 5.24 7.77
C ASP A 74 -23.94 4.36 7.38
N ARG A 75 -24.65 3.89 8.40
CA ARG A 75 -25.91 3.15 8.30
C ARG A 75 -27.01 3.98 7.61
N ARG A 76 -26.70 5.19 7.18
CA ARG A 76 -27.53 6.11 6.39
C ARG A 76 -26.82 6.40 5.07
N GLY A 77 -27.26 5.72 4.01
CA GLY A 77 -26.68 5.88 2.68
C GLY A 77 -26.78 7.30 2.14
N TRP A 78 -25.68 8.06 2.22
CA TRP A 78 -25.49 9.26 1.43
C TRP A 78 -24.10 9.27 0.81
N GLN A 79 -24.04 9.28 -0.53
CA GLN A 79 -22.82 9.51 -1.29
C GLN A 79 -22.54 11.01 -1.33
N THR A 80 -21.48 11.48 -0.68
CA THR A 80 -20.99 12.84 -0.93
C THR A 80 -20.14 12.81 -2.19
N HIS A 81 -20.74 13.13 -3.34
CA HIS A 81 -19.98 13.69 -4.45
C HIS A 81 -19.34 14.98 -3.94
N ARG A 82 -18.02 15.01 -3.79
CA ARG A 82 -17.27 16.23 -3.52
C ARG A 82 -17.34 17.04 -4.81
N ALA A 83 -18.36 17.91 -4.90
CA ALA A 83 -18.53 18.88 -5.96
C ALA A 83 -17.42 19.94 -5.90
N ASP A 84 -17.10 20.42 -7.08
CA ASP A 84 -16.01 21.33 -7.42
C ASP A 84 -16.01 22.66 -6.65
N VAL A 85 -14.80 23.21 -6.60
CA VAL A 85 -14.44 24.57 -6.22
C VAL A 85 -15.21 25.61 -7.03
N ALA A 86 -15.82 26.58 -6.36
CA ALA A 86 -16.03 27.94 -6.84
C ALA A 86 -16.01 28.90 -5.65
#